data_AF-A0A839UEP6-F1
#
_entry.id   AF-A0A839UEP6-F1
#
_cell.length_a   1.000
_cell.length_b   1.000
_cell.length_c   1.000
_cell.angle_alpha   90.00
_cell.angle_beta   90.00
_cell.angle_gamma   90.00
#
_symmetry.space_group_name_H-M   'P 1'
#
loop_
_entity.id
_entity.type
_entity.pdbx_description
1 polymer ?
#
loop_
_entity_poly.entity_id
_entity_poly.type
_entity_poly.pdbx_seq_one_letter_code
_entity_poly.pdbx_strand_id
1 'polypeptide(L)' 'MSPRQIIDMQVRLPNTTPVRANFSAPIQKDIRVYGSDILFDGTNEVGIEHAGSLYRLKITRQGKLILNK' A
#
# COMPACT_ATOMS: atom_id res chain seq x y z
N MET A 1 -21.42 62.35 29.04
CA MET A 1 -21.87 60.95 29.23
C MET A 1 -21.59 60.22 27.94
N SER A 2 -20.45 59.52 27.86
CA SER A 2 -19.96 58.96 26.60
C SER A 2 -20.01 57.42 26.61
N PRO A 3 -20.48 56.82 25.50
CA PRO A 3 -20.69 55.39 25.33
C PRO A 3 -19.43 54.69 24.82
N ARG A 4 -19.25 53.41 25.22
CA ARG A 4 -18.66 52.29 24.45
C ARG A 4 -17.98 51.30 25.39
N GLN A 5 -18.71 50.28 25.83
CA GLN A 5 -18.11 49.06 26.35
C GLN A 5 -18.44 47.94 25.35
N ILE A 6 -17.51 47.74 24.42
CA ILE A 6 -17.55 46.64 23.45
C ILE A 6 -17.12 45.39 24.23
N ILE A 7 -18.06 44.48 24.46
CA ILE A 7 -17.78 43.17 25.05
C ILE A 7 -17.18 42.32 23.93
N ASP A 8 -15.86 42.14 23.98
CA ASP A 8 -15.16 41.18 23.14
C ASP A 8 -15.53 39.77 23.64
N MET A 9 -16.65 39.25 23.14
CA MET A 9 -17.09 37.89 23.39
C MET A 9 -16.23 36.94 22.54
N GLN A 10 -14.99 36.72 22.97
CA GLN A 10 -14.14 35.68 22.40
C GLN A 10 -14.77 34.31 22.67
N VAL A 11 -15.48 33.78 21.67
CA VAL A 11 -15.90 32.38 21.61
C VAL A 11 -14.63 31.53 21.47
N ARG A 12 -14.11 31.04 22.58
CA ARG A 12 -13.09 29.97 22.57
C ARG A 12 -13.76 28.69 22.08
N LEU A 13 -13.58 28.39 20.80
CA LEU A 13 -13.85 27.07 20.24
C LEU A 13 -12.94 26.06 20.98
N PRO A 14 -13.46 24.93 21.50
CA PRO A 14 -12.59 23.86 21.97
C PRO A 14 -11.77 23.37 20.78
N ASN A 15 -10.46 23.33 20.96
CA ASN A 15 -9.52 22.88 19.95
C ASN A 15 -9.83 21.41 19.64
N THR A 16 -10.56 21.14 18.56
CA THR A 16 -10.80 19.78 18.07
C THR A 16 -9.47 19.26 17.53
N THR A 17 -8.64 18.72 18.41
CA THR A 17 -7.48 17.91 18.02
C THR A 17 -8.00 16.80 17.10
N PRO A 18 -7.57 16.72 15.84
CA PRO A 18 -7.82 15.52 15.07
C PRO A 18 -7.02 14.43 15.77
N VAL A 19 -7.73 13.52 16.44
CA VAL A 19 -7.19 12.24 16.86
C VAL A 19 -6.68 11.61 15.57
N ARG A 20 -5.36 11.69 15.34
CA ARG A 20 -4.70 10.93 14.30
C ARG A 20 -5.04 9.49 14.62
N ALA A 21 -5.97 8.92 13.85
CA ALA A 21 -6.20 7.50 13.87
C ALA A 21 -4.84 6.88 13.58
N ASN A 22 -4.23 6.30 14.60
CA ASN A 22 -3.11 5.41 14.41
C ASN A 22 -3.69 4.22 13.65
N PHE A 23 -3.69 4.32 12.33
CA PHE A 23 -3.75 3.16 11.47
C PHE A 23 -2.50 2.39 11.82
N SER A 24 -2.63 1.43 12.74
CA SER A 24 -1.66 0.37 12.91
C SER A 24 -1.52 -0.25 11.53
N ALA A 25 -0.51 0.18 10.78
CA ALA A 25 -0.24 -0.35 9.47
C ALA A 25 -0.19 -1.87 9.65
N PRO A 26 -0.95 -2.64 8.85
CA PRO A 26 -0.88 -4.09 8.94
C PRO A 26 0.58 -4.45 8.83
N ILE A 27 1.08 -5.29 9.75
CA ILE A 27 2.43 -5.82 9.74
C ILE A 27 2.61 -6.41 8.34
N GLN A 28 3.26 -5.65 7.46
CA GLN A 28 3.48 -6.06 6.08
C GLN A 28 4.46 -7.22 6.22
N LYS A 29 3.97 -8.45 6.07
CA LYS A 29 4.85 -9.57 5.74
C LYS A 29 5.71 -9.06 4.60
N ASP A 30 7.02 -9.11 4.77
CA ASP A 30 7.99 -8.68 3.78
C ASP A 30 7.76 -9.49 2.49
N ILE A 31 6.94 -8.95 1.59
CA ILE A 31 6.69 -9.55 0.29
C ILE A 31 7.90 -9.19 -0.55
N ARG A 32 8.71 -10.20 -0.89
CA ARG A 32 9.81 -10.00 -1.83
C ARG A 32 9.23 -9.73 -3.21
N VAL A 33 9.48 -8.53 -3.73
CA VAL A 33 9.11 -8.12 -5.08
C VAL A 33 10.32 -8.27 -5.99
N TYR A 34 10.15 -9.00 -7.10
CA TYR A 34 11.17 -9.16 -8.14
C TYR A 34 10.67 -8.56 -9.45
N GLY A 35 11.57 -7.94 -10.20
CA GLY A 35 11.31 -7.52 -11.58
C GLY A 35 11.09 -8.73 -12.49
N SER A 36 10.25 -8.58 -13.51
CA SER A 36 10.04 -9.64 -14.50
C SER A 36 11.32 -9.95 -15.27
N ASP A 37 12.15 -8.95 -15.55
CA ASP A 37 13.46 -9.12 -16.16
C ASP A 37 14.36 -10.09 -15.37
N ILE A 38 14.40 -9.94 -14.04
CA ILE A 38 15.16 -10.81 -13.13
C ILE A 38 14.56 -12.21 -13.07
N LEU A 39 13.22 -12.30 -12.98
CA LEU A 39 12.54 -13.57 -12.77
C LEU A 39 12.62 -14.50 -14.00
N PHE A 40 12.63 -13.91 -15.19
CA PHE A 40 12.60 -14.65 -16.45
C PHE A 40 13.97 -14.76 -17.12
N ASP A 41 14.95 -13.93 -16.74
CA ASP A 41 16.35 -14.02 -17.20
C ASP A 41 16.48 -14.12 -18.74
N GLY A 42 15.71 -13.29 -19.46
CA GLY A 42 15.66 -13.29 -20.93
C GLY A 42 14.84 -14.42 -21.56
N THR A 43 14.29 -15.34 -20.77
CA THR A 43 13.33 -16.35 -21.22
C THR A 43 11.88 -15.85 -21.10
N ASN A 44 10.90 -16.70 -21.43
CA ASN A 44 9.48 -16.40 -21.26
C ASN A 44 8.82 -17.26 -20.17
N GLU A 45 9.58 -18.13 -19.49
CA GLU A 45 9.07 -19.00 -18.46
C GLU A 45 10.10 -19.36 -17.38
N VAL A 46 9.63 -19.50 -16.14
CA VAL A 46 10.42 -19.97 -15.00
C VAL A 46 9.73 -21.14 -14.31
N GLY A 47 10.52 -22.14 -13.93
CA GLY A 47 10.07 -23.27 -13.13
C GLY A 47 10.11 -22.93 -11.64
N ILE A 48 9.06 -23.29 -10.90
CA ILE A 48 8.95 -23.09 -9.45
C ILE A 48 8.64 -24.44 -8.83
N GLU A 49 9.61 -25.00 -8.12
CA GLU A 49 9.38 -26.18 -7.30
C GLU A 49 8.63 -25.77 -6.02
N HIS A 50 7.43 -26.29 -5.84
CA HIS A 50 6.60 -25.98 -4.68
C HIS A 50 5.87 -27.24 -4.20
N ALA A 51 6.06 -27.59 -2.94
CA ALA A 51 5.42 -28.74 -2.28
C ALA A 51 5.56 -30.06 -3.07
N GLY A 52 6.73 -30.30 -3.69
CA GLY A 52 7.00 -31.50 -4.48
C GLY A 52 6.34 -31.53 -5.87
N SER A 53 5.78 -30.41 -6.32
CA SER A 53 5.27 -30.22 -7.69
C SER A 53 6.05 -29.12 -8.41
N LEU A 54 6.20 -29.26 -9.73
CA LEU A 54 6.83 -28.25 -10.57
C LEU A 54 5.76 -27.35 -11.18
N TYR A 55 5.72 -26.09 -10.75
CA TYR A 55 4.88 -25.06 -11.37
C TYR A 55 5.68 -24.34 -12.46
N ARG A 56 4.97 -23.79 -13.45
CA ARG A 56 5.55 -22.97 -14.51
C ARG A 56 4.86 -21.62 -14.55
N LEU A 57 5.61 -20.58 -14.20
CA LEU A 57 5.18 -19.21 -14.42
C LEU A 57 5.63 -18.77 -15.82
N LYS A 58 4.73 -18.21 -16.63
CA LYS A 58 5.01 -17.77 -18.00
C LYS A 58 4.53 -16.36 -18.26
N ILE A 59 5.22 -15.63 -19.15
CA ILE A 59 4.71 -14.39 -19.75
C ILE A 59 3.87 -14.74 -20.97
N THR A 60 2.65 -14.22 -21.02
CA THR A 60 1.76 -14.33 -22.19
C THR A 60 2.13 -13.28 -23.23
N ARG A 61 1.71 -13.50 -24.49
CA ARG A 61 1.88 -12.51 -25.57
C ARG A 61 1.18 -11.17 -25.28
N GLN A 62 0.19 -11.15 -24.38
CA GLN A 62 -0.50 -9.95 -23.91
C GLN A 62 0.23 -9.25 -22.75
N GLY A 63 1.40 -9.74 -22.33
CA GLY A 63 2.18 -9.18 -21.22
C GLY A 63 1.70 -9.57 -19.83
N LYS A 64 0.73 -10.49 -19.71
CA LYS A 64 0.25 -11.01 -18.42
C LYS A 64 1.07 -12.20 -17.96
N LEU A 65 1.12 -12.43 -16.65
CA LEU A 65 1.73 -13.61 -16.04
C LEU A 65 0.69 -14.71 -15.83
N ILE A 66 1.04 -15.95 -16.15
CA ILE A 66 0.22 -17.14 -15.91
C ILE A 66 1.02 -18.21 -15.17
N LEU A 67 0.45 -18.75 -14.09
CA LEU A 67 1.04 -19.85 -13.33
C LEU A 67 0.28 -21.15 -13.64
N ASN A 68 1.00 -22.14 -14.15
CA ASN A 68 0.49 -23.48 -14.40
C ASN A 68 1.13 -24.48 -13.44
N LYS A 69 0.43 -25.57 -13.15
CA LYS A 69 0.95 -26.72 -12.40
C LYS A 69 1.54 -27.77 -13.36
#